data_AF-A0A7S2FPG1-F1
#
_entry.id   AF-A0A7S2FPG1-F1
#
_cell.length_a   1.000
_cell.length_b   1.000
_cell.length_c   1.000
_cell.angle_alpha   90.00
_cell.angle_beta   90.00
_cell.angle_gamma   90.00
#
_symmetry.space_group_name_H-M   'P 1'
#
loop_
_entity.id
_entity.type
_entity.pdbx_description
1 polymer ?
#
loop_
_entity_poly.entity_id
_entity_poly.type
_entity_poly.pdbx_seq_one_letter_code
_entity_poly.pdbx_strand_id
1 'polypeptide(L)'
;RTEIGVFIEQIFLRILESGNSTYHHKYRVLQVFYKLCTDASTALELFLNFDCDVEEKNIFERMIDCLSKIAQGKYTSVEHANSIQPHQEQELKILALQALVTLMGSIVDWARRMVEDQKGSRILDGN
;
A
#
# COMPACT_ATOMS: atom_id res chain seq x y z
N ARG A 1 5.88 -17.65 6.25
CA ARG A 1 5.22 -16.97 5.11
C ARG A 1 3.94 -16.25 5.54
N THR A 2 3.13 -16.85 6.41
CA THR A 2 1.79 -16.33 6.78
C THR A 2 1.79 -15.15 7.76
N GLU A 3 2.83 -14.98 8.58
CA GLU A 3 2.84 -14.00 9.68
C GLU A 3 2.74 -12.54 9.20
N ILE A 4 3.47 -12.17 8.14
CA ILE A 4 3.42 -10.80 7.61
C ILE A 4 2.04 -10.47 7.04
N GLY A 5 1.41 -11.42 6.35
CA GLY A 5 0.05 -11.27 5.85
C GLY A 5 -0.95 -11.09 6.99
N VAL A 6 -0.86 -11.94 8.02
CA VAL A 6 -1.68 -11.81 9.24
C VAL A 6 -1.45 -10.46 9.93
N PHE A 7 -0.22 -9.97 9.99
CA PHE A 7 0.10 -8.68 10.61
C PHE A 7 -0.51 -7.50 9.83
N ILE A 8 -0.38 -7.50 8.50
CA ILE A 8 -0.99 -6.48 7.63
C ILE A 8 -2.51 -6.52 7.79
N GLU A 9 -3.10 -7.71 7.71
CA GLU A 9 -4.56 -7.89 7.76
C GLU A 9 -5.14 -7.56 9.15
N GLN A 10 -4.61 -8.18 10.20
CA GLN A 10 -5.25 -8.17 11.51
C GLN A 10 -4.82 -7.00 12.39
N ILE A 11 -3.74 -6.30 12.04
CA ILE A 11 -3.25 -5.17 12.82
C ILE A 11 -3.31 -3.90 11.99
N PHE A 12 -2.59 -3.82 10.87
CA PHE A 12 -2.53 -2.58 10.10
C PHE A 12 -3.88 -2.19 9.48
N LEU A 13 -4.53 -3.09 8.74
CA LEU A 13 -5.83 -2.81 8.15
C LEU A 13 -6.88 -2.55 9.24
N ARG A 14 -6.87 -3.32 10.34
CA ARG A 14 -7.78 -3.09 11.47
C ARG A 14 -7.62 -1.72 12.12
N ILE A 15 -6.37 -1.23 12.26
CA ILE A 15 -6.13 0.13 12.78
C ILE A 15 -6.72 1.18 11.84
N LEU A 16 -6.57 1.01 10.52
CA LEU A 16 -7.12 1.94 9.52
C LEU A 16 -8.65 1.86 9.45
N GLU A 17 -9.23 0.68 9.61
CA GLU A 17 -10.68 0.47 9.55
C GLU A 17 -11.41 0.94 10.81
N SER A 18 -10.81 0.76 11.99
CA SER A 18 -11.47 1.02 13.28
C SER A 18 -11.78 2.50 13.52
N GLY A 19 -13.02 2.82 13.92
CA GLY A 19 -13.42 4.12 14.46
C GLY A 19 -12.72 4.51 15.77
N ASN A 20 -12.24 3.52 16.54
CA ASN A 20 -11.62 3.75 17.84
C ASN A 20 -10.11 4.05 17.76
N SER A 21 -9.50 3.90 16.58
CA SER A 21 -8.07 4.20 16.39
C SER A 21 -7.82 5.71 16.29
N THR A 22 -6.84 6.20 17.03
CA THR A 22 -6.43 7.61 16.98
C THR A 22 -5.87 8.00 15.62
N TYR A 23 -5.90 9.30 15.30
CA TYR A 23 -5.19 9.87 14.15
C TYR A 23 -3.73 9.39 14.09
N HIS A 24 -2.99 9.43 15.20
CA HIS A 24 -1.58 9.05 15.21
C HIS A 24 -1.35 7.57 14.85
N HIS A 25 -2.20 6.65 15.33
CA HIS A 25 -2.09 5.24 14.94
C HIS A 25 -2.31 5.08 13.43
N LYS A 26 -3.36 5.72 12.89
CA LYS A 26 -3.66 5.66 11.45
C LYS A 26 -2.54 6.26 10.62
N TYR A 27 -2.02 7.42 11.03
CA TYR A 27 -0.92 8.08 10.34
C TYR A 27 0.34 7.20 10.31
N ARG A 28 0.71 6.56 11.43
CA ARG A 28 1.87 5.65 11.48
C ARG A 28 1.70 4.44 10.56
N VAL A 29 0.52 3.83 10.54
CA VAL A 29 0.25 2.72 9.62
C VAL A 29 0.34 3.17 8.16
N LEU A 30 -0.21 4.34 7.82
CA LEU A 30 -0.08 4.90 6.47
C LEU A 30 1.38 5.20 6.09
N GLN A 31 2.24 5.63 7.03
CA GLN A 31 3.67 5.80 6.77
C GLN A 31 4.36 4.47 6.45
N VAL A 32 3.96 3.38 7.11
CA VAL A 32 4.46 2.03 6.79
C VAL A 32 4.03 1.63 5.38
N PHE A 33 2.75 1.80 5.03
CA PHE A 33 2.25 1.49 3.69
C PHE A 33 2.92 2.35 2.61
N TYR A 34 3.09 3.65 2.86
CA TYR A 34 3.86 4.53 1.96
C TYR A 34 5.26 3.98 1.73
N LYS A 35 5.96 3.54 2.78
CA LYS A 35 7.31 2.98 2.65
C LYS A 35 7.32 1.67 1.86
N LEU A 36 6.34 0.79 2.07
CA LEU A 36 6.19 -0.42 1.25
C LEU A 36 6.00 -0.07 -0.23
N CYS A 37 5.21 0.96 -0.54
CA CYS A 37 4.97 1.41 -1.91
C CYS A 37 6.22 1.98 -2.62
N THR A 38 7.25 2.40 -1.88
CA THR A 38 8.51 2.89 -2.48
C THR A 38 9.34 1.80 -3.16
N ASP A 39 9.12 0.53 -2.83
CA ASP A 39 9.82 -0.60 -3.42
C ASP A 39 8.85 -1.54 -4.15
N ALA A 40 8.97 -1.56 -5.48
CA ALA A 40 8.17 -2.42 -6.34
C ALA A 40 8.39 -3.90 -6.06
N SER A 41 9.59 -4.30 -5.62
CA SER A 41 9.92 -5.70 -5.32
C SER A 41 9.08 -6.19 -4.14
N THR A 42 9.04 -5.41 -3.06
CA THR A 42 8.17 -5.69 -1.90
C THR A 42 6.68 -5.73 -2.29
N ALA A 43 6.21 -4.80 -3.13
CA ALA A 43 4.82 -4.80 -3.59
C ALA A 43 4.46 -6.04 -4.42
N LEU A 44 5.34 -6.44 -5.35
CA LEU A 44 5.17 -7.65 -6.16
C LEU A 44 5.22 -8.92 -5.31
N GLU A 45 6.10 -8.97 -4.30
CA GLU A 45 6.15 -10.08 -3.36
C GLU A 45 4.86 -10.19 -2.54
N LEU A 46 4.27 -9.08 -2.10
CA LEU A 46 2.96 -9.11 -1.42
C LEU A 46 1.87 -9.67 -2.33
N PHE A 47 1.80 -9.20 -3.57
CA PHE A 47 0.84 -9.71 -4.56
C PHE A 47 1.02 -11.20 -4.83
N LEU A 48 2.26 -11.64 -5.12
CA LEU A 48 2.57 -13.03 -5.42
C LEU A 48 2.27 -13.97 -4.23
N ASN A 49 2.49 -13.52 -3.00
CA ASN A 49 2.31 -14.36 -1.82
C ASN A 49 0.88 -14.38 -1.27
N PHE A 50 0.03 -13.38 -1.57
CA PHE A 50 -1.27 -13.22 -0.89
C PHE A 50 -2.48 -12.94 -1.80
N ASP A 51 -2.27 -12.80 -3.12
CA ASP A 51 -3.33 -12.47 -4.08
C ASP A 51 -3.33 -13.40 -5.32
N CYS A 52 -2.24 -14.12 -5.59
CA CYS A 52 -2.11 -14.97 -6.79
C CYS A 52 -2.71 -16.39 -6.67
N ASP A 53 -3.38 -16.71 -5.56
CA ASP A 53 -4.09 -17.98 -5.36
C ASP A 53 -5.53 -17.69 -4.89
N VAL A 54 -6.49 -18.47 -5.39
CA VAL A 54 -7.91 -18.33 -5.09
C VAL A 54 -8.24 -18.57 -3.62
N GLU A 55 -7.39 -19.30 -2.89
CA GLU A 55 -7.55 -19.56 -1.45
C GLU A 55 -6.89 -18.47 -0.57
N GLU A 56 -6.20 -17.49 -1.17
CA GLU A 56 -5.50 -16.44 -0.44
C GLU A 56 -6.41 -15.24 -0.09
N LYS A 57 -5.94 -14.42 0.85
CA LYS A 57 -6.77 -13.40 1.51
C LYS A 57 -6.87 -12.07 0.76
N ASN A 58 -6.28 -11.97 -0.43
CA ASN A 58 -6.20 -10.75 -1.26
C ASN A 58 -5.67 -9.55 -0.47
N ILE A 59 -4.54 -9.74 0.21
CA ILE A 59 -3.99 -8.75 1.15
C ILE A 59 -3.51 -7.50 0.42
N PHE A 60 -2.87 -7.67 -0.74
CA PHE A 60 -2.41 -6.55 -1.54
C PHE A 60 -3.60 -5.76 -2.06
N GLU A 61 -4.61 -6.41 -2.65
CA GLU A 61 -5.88 -5.78 -3.06
C GLU A 61 -6.52 -4.99 -1.91
N ARG A 62 -6.66 -5.60 -0.73
CA ARG A 62 -7.27 -4.94 0.44
C ARG A 62 -6.47 -3.74 0.92
N MET A 63 -5.14 -3.78 0.84
CA MET A 63 -4.29 -2.63 1.12
C MET A 63 -4.58 -1.48 0.13
N ILE A 64 -4.65 -1.77 -1.17
CA ILE A 64 -4.95 -0.77 -2.21
C ILE A 64 -6.35 -0.19 -2.06
N ASP A 65 -7.36 -1.02 -1.77
CA ASP A 65 -8.73 -0.58 -1.51
C ASP A 65 -8.80 0.32 -0.27
N CYS A 66 -8.11 -0.05 0.81
CA CYS A 66 -8.03 0.76 2.02
C CYS A 66 -7.41 2.14 1.76
N LEU A 67 -6.26 2.18 1.09
CA LEU A 67 -5.60 3.42 0.68
C LEU A 67 -6.51 4.28 -0.20
N SER A 68 -7.20 3.67 -1.17
CA SER A 68 -8.11 4.35 -2.10
C SER A 68 -9.30 4.98 -1.37
N LYS A 69 -9.92 4.26 -0.44
CA LYS A 69 -11.02 4.79 0.40
C LYS A 69 -10.55 5.95 1.28
N ILE A 70 -9.35 5.84 1.87
CA ILE A 70 -8.79 6.92 2.69
C ILE A 70 -8.52 8.16 1.83
N ALA A 71 -7.91 8.00 0.66
CA ALA A 71 -7.68 9.07 -0.30
C ALA A 71 -8.99 9.78 -0.72
N GLN A 72 -10.10 9.06 -0.78
CA GLN A 72 -11.43 9.58 -1.11
C GLN A 72 -12.18 10.19 0.09
N GLY A 73 -11.57 10.19 1.28
CA GLY A 73 -12.15 10.81 2.47
C GLY A 73 -12.95 9.86 3.36
N LYS A 74 -12.53 8.60 3.49
CA LYS A 74 -13.10 7.60 4.41
C LYS A 74 -13.42 8.15 5.80
N TYR A 75 -12.57 9.03 6.33
CA TYR A 75 -12.67 9.54 7.70
C TYR A 75 -13.55 10.79 7.85
N THR A 76 -14.29 11.18 6.81
CA THR A 76 -15.30 12.25 6.88
C THR A 76 -16.63 11.79 7.48
N SER A 77 -16.81 10.48 7.69
CA SER A 77 -18.03 9.92 8.27
C SER A 77 -18.21 10.30 9.75
N VAL A 78 -19.46 10.24 10.22
CA VAL A 78 -19.83 10.54 11.61
C VAL A 78 -19.10 9.63 12.61
N GLU A 79 -18.76 8.41 12.21
CA GLU A 79 -18.00 7.45 13.03
C GLU A 79 -16.64 8.02 13.47
N HIS A 80 -16.00 8.82 12.61
CA HIS A 80 -14.65 9.33 12.83
C HIS A 80 -14.61 10.79 13.31
N ALA A 81 -15.75 11.48 13.30
CA ALA A 81 -15.85 12.92 13.57
C ALA A 81 -15.33 13.35 14.96
N ASN A 82 -15.44 12.47 15.96
CA ASN A 82 -14.96 12.75 17.32
C ASN A 82 -13.46 12.50 17.50
N SER A 83 -12.81 11.78 16.58
CA SER A 83 -11.42 11.29 16.74
C SER A 83 -10.46 11.83 15.68
N ILE A 84 -10.96 12.35 14.57
CA ILE A 84 -10.17 12.87 13.46
C ILE A 84 -10.70 14.26 13.08
N GLN A 85 -9.86 15.27 13.26
CA GLN A 85 -10.18 16.65 12.88
C GLN A 85 -10.08 16.84 11.36
N PRO A 86 -10.75 17.85 10.77
CA PRO A 86 -10.71 18.07 9.32
C PRO A 86 -9.29 18.23 8.73
N HIS A 87 -8.38 18.91 9.45
CA HIS A 87 -6.99 19.03 9.00
C HIS A 87 -6.23 17.69 9.03
N GLN A 88 -6.49 16.87 10.05
CA GLN A 88 -5.91 15.53 10.20
C GLN A 88 -6.41 14.60 9.10
N GLU A 89 -7.70 14.69 8.76
CA GLU A 89 -8.29 13.97 7.64
C GLU A 89 -7.54 14.31 6.34
N GLN A 90 -7.32 15.61 6.09
CA GLN A 90 -6.64 16.05 4.88
C GLN A 90 -5.21 15.49 4.79
N GLU A 91 -4.47 15.45 5.89
CA GLU A 91 -3.14 14.84 5.94
C GLU A 91 -3.17 13.34 5.64
N LEU A 92 -4.15 12.61 6.19
CA LEU A 92 -4.33 11.18 5.93
C LEU A 92 -4.66 10.92 4.45
N LYS A 93 -5.51 11.75 3.82
CA LYS A 93 -5.79 11.65 2.38
C LYS A 93 -4.53 11.84 1.54
N ILE A 94 -3.76 12.89 1.84
CA ILE A 94 -2.54 13.22 1.11
C ILE A 94 -1.56 12.06 1.20
N LEU A 95 -1.33 11.52 2.40
CA LEU A 95 -0.40 10.41 2.60
C LEU A 95 -0.87 9.13 1.88
N ALA A 96 -2.17 8.84 1.89
CA ALA A 96 -2.72 7.70 1.15
C ALA A 96 -2.59 7.85 -0.37
N LEU A 97 -2.88 9.04 -0.91
CA LEU A 97 -2.66 9.36 -2.32
C LEU A 97 -1.19 9.24 -2.72
N GLN A 98 -0.29 9.77 -1.88
CA GLN A 98 1.15 9.65 -2.09
C GLN A 98 1.57 8.18 -2.14
N ALA A 99 1.09 7.34 -1.22
CA ALA A 99 1.39 5.91 -1.24
C ALA A 99 0.95 5.23 -2.55
N LEU A 100 -0.25 5.53 -3.04
CA LEU A 100 -0.76 4.98 -4.32
C LEU A 100 0.06 5.47 -5.53
N VAL A 101 0.38 6.76 -5.60
CA VAL A 101 1.19 7.33 -6.69
C VAL A 101 2.61 6.77 -6.67
N THR A 102 3.22 6.68 -5.48
CA THR A 102 4.54 6.11 -5.28
C THR A 102 4.60 4.64 -5.68
N LEU A 103 3.56 3.86 -5.38
CA LEU A 103 3.46 2.46 -5.81
C LEU A 103 3.43 2.35 -7.34
N MET A 104 2.59 3.13 -8.01
CA MET A 104 2.53 3.12 -9.47
C MET A 104 3.87 3.54 -10.08
N GLY A 105 4.49 4.59 -9.54
CA GLY A 105 5.81 5.04 -9.97
C GLY A 105 6.89 3.97 -9.80
N SER A 106 6.94 3.32 -8.63
CA SER A 106 7.96 2.30 -8.34
C SER A 106 7.80 1.09 -9.27
N ILE A 107 6.57 0.64 -9.56
CA ILE A 107 6.30 -0.45 -10.51
C ILE A 107 6.73 -0.06 -11.93
N VAL A 108 6.44 1.16 -12.38
CA VAL A 108 6.87 1.65 -13.71
C VAL A 108 8.39 1.67 -13.80
N ASP A 109 9.08 2.18 -12.78
CA ASP A 109 10.54 2.24 -12.74
C ASP A 109 11.18 0.85 -12.67
N TRP A 110 10.55 -0.09 -11.96
CA TRP A 110 10.96 -1.49 -11.95
C TRP A 110 10.81 -2.13 -13.34
N ALA A 111 9.68 -1.93 -14.01
CA ALA A 111 9.41 -2.49 -15.33
C ALA A 111 10.38 -1.96 -16.40
N ARG A 112 10.71 -0.66 -16.34
CA ARG A 112 11.71 -0.05 -17.23
C ARG A 112 13.09 -0.67 -17.06
N ARG A 113 13.55 -0.85 -15.82
CA ARG A 113 14.83 -1.50 -15.50
C ARG A 113 14.90 -2.92 -16.04
N MET A 114 13.82 -3.70 -15.91
CA MET A 114 13.76 -5.06 -16.49
C MET A 114 13.93 -5.08 -18.01
N VAL A 115 13.38 -4.10 -18.72
CA VAL A 115 13.54 -3.99 -20.18
C VAL A 115 14.96 -3.59 -20.56
N GLU A 116 15.59 -2.70 -19.79
CA GLU A 116 16.97 -2.27 -20.00
C GLU A 116 17.96 -3.42 -19.75
N ASP A 117 17.78 -4.18 -18.67
CA ASP A 117 18.61 -5.34 -18.33
C ASP A 117 18.52 -6.44 -19.40
N GLN A 118 17.32 -6.69 -19.95
CA GLN A 118 17.15 -7.64 -21.05
C GLN A 118 17.83 -7.19 -22.34
N LYS A 119 17.88 -5.89 -22.63
CA LYS A 119 18.62 -5.36 -23.78
C LYS A 119 20.12 -5.51 -23.57
N GLY A 120 20.61 -5.23 -22.35
CA GLY A 120 22.00 -5.44 -21.97
C GLY A 120 22.45 -6.90 -22.16
N SER A 121 21.67 -7.86 -21.66
CA SER A 121 21.99 -9.29 -21.81
C SER A 121 22.06 -9.74 -23.26
N ARG A 122 21.11 -9.32 -24.11
CA ARG A 122 21.11 -9.69 -25.54
C ARG A 122 22.29 -9.13 -26.34
N ILE A 123 22.85 -8.01 -25.92
CA ILE A 123 24.06 -7.43 -26.57
C ILE A 123 25.31 -8.25 -26.18
N LEU A 124 25.36 -8.76 -24.95
CA LEU A 124 26.48 -9.57 -24.47
C LEU A 124 26.49 -11.00 -25.05
N ASP A 125 25.31 -11.55 -25.33
CA ASP A 125 25.14 -12.90 -25.90
C ASP A 125 25.26 -12.94 -27.44
N GLY A 126 25.46 -11.78 -28.08
CA GLY A 126 25.43 -11.59 -29.54
C GLY A 126 26.77 -11.50 -30.26
N ASN A 127 27.88 -11.96 -29.66
CA ASN A 127 29.24 -11.89 -30.23
C ASN A 127 29.94 -13.25 -30.24
#